data_AF-A0A4Q3AA81-F1
#
_entry.id   AF-A0A4Q3AA81-F1
#
_cell.length_a   1.000
_cell.length_b   1.000
_cell.length_c   1.000
_cell.angle_alpha   90.00
_cell.angle_beta   90.00
_cell.angle_gamma   90.00
#
_symmetry.space_group_name_H-M   'P 1'
#
loop_
_entity.id
_entity.type
_entity.pdbx_description
1 polymer ?
#
loop_
_entity_poly.entity_id
_entity_poly.type
_entity_poly.pdbx_seq_one_letter_code
_entity_poly.pdbx_strand_id
1 'polypeptide(L)'
;MYFIEQYGGFDGAHHKDWVLDQVARILKGTPVIVQQARWENGQKEWRVETGEPSQRYLDWVVEMKAGEEGPDTYEYSEGIAP
;
A
#
# COMPACT_ATOMS: atom_id res chain seq x y z
N MET A 1 8.10 -4.59 10.20
CA MET A 1 6.98 -4.39 9.24
C MET A 1 6.93 -2.91 8.87
N TYR A 2 7.79 -2.47 7.92
CA TYR A 2 8.08 -1.04 7.71
C TYR A 2 6.83 -0.16 7.60
N PHE A 3 5.89 -0.47 6.71
CA PHE A 3 4.69 0.35 6.52
C PHE A 3 3.83 0.46 7.79
N ILE A 4 3.69 -0.61 8.56
CA ILE A 4 2.91 -0.60 9.81
C ILE A 4 3.64 0.18 10.91
N GLU A 5 4.96 -0.04 11.06
CA GLU A 5 5.77 0.62 12.07
C GLU A 5 5.92 2.13 11.83
N GLN A 6 6.03 2.54 10.56
CA GLN A 6 6.15 3.94 10.21
C GLN A 6 4.80 4.64 10.17
N TYR A 7 3.78 4.03 9.56
CA TYR A 7 2.55 4.72 9.18
C TYR A 7 1.30 4.27 9.95
N GLY A 8 1.34 3.13 10.66
CA GLY A 8 0.17 2.58 11.34
C GLY A 8 -0.33 3.39 12.55
N GLY A 9 0.49 4.32 13.06
CA GLY A 9 0.16 5.20 14.18
C GLY A 9 -0.49 6.53 13.79
N PHE A 10 -0.58 6.86 12.50
CA PHE A 10 -1.18 8.12 12.05
C PHE A 10 -2.71 8.08 12.22
N ASP A 11 -3.28 9.20 12.68
CA ASP A 11 -4.72 9.34 12.85
C ASP A 11 -5.44 9.54 11.51
N GLY A 12 -6.67 9.07 11.41
CA GLY A 12 -7.47 9.04 10.18
C GLY A 12 -7.69 7.62 9.64
N ALA A 13 -8.94 7.30 9.29
CA ALA A 13 -9.30 5.99 8.75
C ALA A 13 -8.64 5.73 7.38
N HIS A 14 -8.64 6.74 6.50
CA HIS A 14 -8.04 6.62 5.16
C HIS A 14 -6.53 6.37 5.17
N HIS A 15 -5.81 6.82 6.21
CA HIS A 15 -4.39 6.48 6.40
C HIS A 15 -4.19 5.01 6.79
N LYS A 16 -5.10 4.46 7.62
CA LYS A 16 -5.08 3.04 7.99
C LYS A 16 -5.44 2.15 6.81
N ASP A 17 -6.40 2.56 6.00
CA ASP A 17 -6.75 1.88 4.75
C ASP A 17 -5.54 1.83 3.83
N TRP A 18 -4.80 2.94 3.70
CA TRP A 18 -3.58 2.96 2.89
C TRP A 18 -2.50 2.00 3.40
N VAL A 19 -2.27 1.94 4.72
CA VAL A 19 -1.32 0.99 5.31
C VAL A 19 -1.73 -0.45 5.05
N LEU A 20 -3.02 -0.77 5.21
CA LEU A 20 -3.55 -2.11 4.91
C LEU A 20 -3.38 -2.44 3.42
N ASP A 21 -3.62 -1.46 2.54
CA ASP A 21 -3.42 -1.60 1.11
C ASP A 21 -1.95 -1.88 0.74
N GLN A 22 -0.99 -1.15 1.32
CA GLN A 22 0.43 -1.41 1.10
C GLN A 22 0.83 -2.82 1.54
N VAL A 23 0.30 -3.29 2.67
CA VAL A 23 0.52 -4.66 3.15
C VAL A 23 -0.10 -5.68 2.20
N ALA A 24 -1.32 -5.44 1.71
CA ALA A 24 -1.98 -6.33 0.76
C ALA A 24 -1.21 -6.43 -0.57
N ARG A 25 -0.75 -5.30 -1.12
CA ARG A 25 0.14 -5.24 -2.29
C ARG A 25 1.35 -6.15 -2.10
N ILE A 26 2.07 -6.00 -0.99
CA ILE A 26 3.27 -6.81 -0.69
C ILE A 26 2.91 -8.30 -0.61
N LEU A 27 1.86 -8.66 0.11
CA LEU A 27 1.42 -10.06 0.26
C LEU A 27 0.99 -10.70 -1.07
N LYS A 28 0.53 -9.88 -2.02
CA LYS A 28 0.15 -10.32 -3.37
C LYS A 28 1.28 -10.25 -4.38
N GLY A 29 2.46 -9.79 -3.98
CA GLY A 29 3.68 -9.85 -4.80
C GLY A 29 4.02 -8.55 -5.53
N THR A 30 3.39 -7.43 -5.17
CA THR A 30 3.85 -6.11 -5.59
C THR A 30 5.23 -5.84 -4.97
N PRO A 31 6.24 -5.45 -5.77
CA PRO A 31 7.60 -5.26 -5.28
C PRO A 31 7.67 -4.08 -4.31
N VAL A 32 8.55 -4.19 -3.31
CA VAL A 32 8.95 -3.06 -2.47
C VAL A 32 10.19 -2.42 -3.10
N ILE A 33 10.09 -1.14 -3.41
CA ILE A 33 11.17 -0.34 -3.96
C ILE A 33 11.83 0.39 -2.79
N VAL A 34 13.14 0.20 -2.64
CA VAL A 34 13.95 0.88 -1.63
C VAL A 34 15.03 1.69 -2.33
N GLN A 35 15.00 3.00 -2.12
CA GLN A 35 15.94 3.95 -2.71
C GLN A 35 16.63 4.75 -1.62
N GLN A 36 17.89 5.16 -1.86
CA GLN A 36 18.60 6.08 -0.99
C GLN A 36 18.70 7.44 -1.68
N ALA A 37 17.94 8.41 -1.20
CA ALA A 37 18.14 9.79 -1.59
C ALA A 37 19.42 10.32 -0.96
N ARG A 38 20.19 11.09 -1.74
CA ARG A 38 21.49 11.65 -1.38
C ARG A 38 21.55 13.09 -1.81
N TRP A 39 22.03 13.96 -0.92
CA TRP A 39 22.16 15.39 -1.17
C TRP A 39 23.63 15.82 -1.14
N GLU A 40 23.93 16.94 -1.80
CA GLU A 40 25.29 17.50 -1.90
C GLU A 40 25.92 17.80 -0.54
N ASN A 41 25.09 18.11 0.48
CA ASN A 41 25.52 18.35 1.86
C ASN A 41 25.87 17.05 2.64
N GLY A 42 25.85 15.89 1.98
CA GLY A 42 26.15 14.59 2.58
C GLY A 42 24.99 13.92 3.32
N GLN A 43 23.82 14.56 3.41
CA GLN A 43 22.63 13.94 3.97
C GLN A 43 22.17 12.75 3.11
N LYS A 44 21.57 11.76 3.78
CA LYS A 44 21.04 10.55 3.16
C LYS A 44 19.71 10.18 3.81
N GLU A 45 18.78 9.72 3.01
CA GLU A 45 17.45 9.30 3.44
C GLU A 45 17.08 8.02 2.69
N TRP A 46 16.53 7.04 3.38
CA TRP A 46 15.93 5.86 2.74
C TRP A 46 14.48 6.14 2.43
N ARG A 47 14.09 5.94 1.17
CA ARG A 47 12.71 6.03 0.69
C ARG A 47 12.24 4.64 0.34
N VAL A 48 11.09 4.27 0.88
CA VAL A 48 10.51 2.94 0.74
C VAL A 48 9.09 3.12 0.23
N GLU A 49 8.77 2.49 -0.88
CA GLU A 49 7.45 2.55 -1.51
C GLU A 49 7.10 1.18 -2.11
N THR A 50 5.81 0.94 -2.38
CA THR A 50 5.42 -0.19 -3.24
C THR A 50 5.55 0.24 -4.71
N GLY A 51 5.99 -0.67 -5.56
CA GLY A 51 6.07 -0.43 -7.00
C GLY A 51 4.72 -0.63 -7.70
N GLU A 52 4.77 -0.76 -9.03
CA GLU A 52 3.59 -1.03 -9.84
C GLU A 52 2.83 -2.27 -9.31
N PRO A 53 1.51 -2.17 -9.06
CA PRO A 53 0.74 -3.26 -8.51
C PRO A 53 0.85 -4.53 -9.36
N SER A 54 1.12 -5.65 -8.68
CA SER A 54 1.14 -6.96 -9.34
C SER A 54 -0.25 -7.34 -9.87
N GLN A 55 -0.30 -8.12 -10.95
CA GLN A 55 -1.58 -8.63 -11.46
C GLN A 55 -2.37 -9.40 -10.39
N ARG A 56 -1.67 -10.16 -9.55
CA ARG A 56 -2.28 -10.90 -8.43
C ARG A 56 -2.93 -9.99 -7.38
N TYR A 57 -2.38 -8.79 -7.17
CA TYR A 57 -3.03 -7.78 -6.33
C TYR A 57 -4.30 -7.26 -7.03
N LEU A 58 -4.23 -6.91 -8.31
CA LEU A 58 -5.36 -6.39 -9.08
C LEU A 58 -6.52 -7.40 -9.13
N ASP A 59 -6.24 -8.66 -9.42
CA ASP A 59 -7.25 -9.73 -9.43
C ASP A 59 -7.89 -9.89 -8.05
N TRP A 60 -7.07 -9.84 -7.00
CA TRP A 60 -7.57 -9.93 -5.63
C TRP A 60 -8.44 -8.73 -5.22
N VAL A 61 -8.12 -7.51 -5.67
CA VAL A 61 -8.98 -6.34 -5.42
C VAL A 61 -10.36 -6.55 -6.06
N VAL A 62 -10.41 -7.09 -7.28
CA VAL A 62 -11.69 -7.44 -7.94
C VAL A 62 -12.46 -8.48 -7.12
N GLU A 63 -11.78 -9.50 -6.61
CA GLU A 63 -12.40 -10.50 -5.71
C GLU A 63 -12.95 -9.86 -4.43
N MET A 64 -12.24 -8.90 -3.83
CA MET A 64 -12.70 -8.22 -2.61
C MET A 64 -13.90 -7.31 -2.85
N LYS A 65 -14.07 -6.80 -4.08
CA LYS A 65 -15.25 -6.01 -4.47
C LYS A 65 -16.45 -6.88 -4.84
N ALA A 66 -16.23 -8.17 -5.13
CA ALA A 66 -17.31 -9.12 -5.40
C ALA A 66 -17.98 -9.54 -4.08
N GLY A 67 -19.27 -9.24 -3.94
CA GLY A 67 -20.08 -9.63 -2.78
C GLY A 67 -21.23 -10.56 -3.17
N GLU A 68 -22.19 -10.72 -2.25
CA GLU A 68 -23.31 -11.67 -2.41
C GLU A 68 -24.22 -11.35 -3.62
N GLU A 69 -24.23 -10.10 -4.09
CA GLU A 69 -25.04 -9.64 -5.23
C GLU A 69 -24.25 -9.59 -6.56
N GLY A 70 -22.98 -10.01 -6.57
CA GLY A 70 -22.11 -10.02 -7.75
C GLY A 70 -20.95 -9.02 -7.67
N PRO A 71 -20.33 -8.67 -8.82
CA PRO A 71 -19.19 -7.76 -8.85
C PRO A 71 -19.58 -6.36 -8.35
N ASP A 72 -18.63 -5.66 -7.73
CA ASP A 72 -18.78 -4.29 -7.20
C ASP A 72 -19.89 -4.13 -6.13
N THR A 73 -20.21 -5.19 -5.40
CA THR A 73 -21.10 -5.13 -4.22
C THR A 73 -20.40 -4.42 -3.05
N TYR A 74 -19.09 -4.62 -2.91
CA TYR A 74 -18.27 -3.98 -1.88
C TYR A 74 -17.33 -2.94 -2.49
N GLU A 75 -17.03 -1.91 -1.70
CA GLU A 75 -15.99 -0.95 -2.02
C GLU A 75 -14.63 -1.41 -1.50
N TYR A 76 -13.58 -1.15 -2.27
CA TYR A 76 -12.19 -1.35 -1.85
C TYR A 76 -11.49 0.00 -1.91
N SER A 77 -11.06 0.50 -0.74
CA SER A 77 -10.34 1.77 -0.60
C SER A 77 -8.84 1.52 -0.57
N GLU A 78 -8.08 2.19 -1.45
CA GLU A 78 -6.62 2.20 -1.40
C GLU A 78 -6.07 3.22 -0.38
N GLY A 79 -6.97 4.00 0.25
CA GLY A 79 -6.60 5.04 1.21
C GLY A 79 -5.77 6.18 0.62
N ILE A 80 -5.15 6.97 1.50
CA ILE A 80 -4.20 8.05 1.15
C ILE A 80 -2.96 7.90 2.04
N ALA A 81 -1.78 8.16 1.50
CA ALA A 81 -0.54 8.15 2.29
C ALA A 81 -0.58 9.25 3.39
N PRO A 82 -0.07 8.98 4.61
CA PRO A 82 -0.01 9.98 5.68
C PRO A 82 0.92 11.18 5.40
#